data_AF-A0A938JAQ1-F1
#
_entry.id   AF-A0A938JAQ1-F1
#
_cell.length_a   1.000
_cell.length_b   1.000
_cell.length_c   1.000
_cell.angle_alpha   90.00
_cell.angle_beta   90.00
_cell.angle_gamma   90.00
#
_symmetry.space_group_name_H-M   'P 1'
#
loop_
_entity.id
_entity.type
_entity.pdbx_description
1 polymer ?
#
loop_
_entity_poly.entity_id
_entity_poly.type
_entity_poly.pdbx_seq_one_letter_code
_entity_poly.pdbx_strand_id
1 'polypeptide(L)'
;MPTAHAPATGTPRGDEELLQALLLEALVVGKALLLRLQAADVAEGRERIRRLEGSSAHRASLADALRDVEDPGALRAHPDDLHVEIVLTMHPSDATRRAVIHKLLLIAEQLDDLDRVRGDEARVQARADLAETVAAWWATDEVRRSRPPVEEEVRRTPDEARRQPLLTTMAGVAAGVQSVG
;
A
#
# COMPACT_ATOMS: atom_id res chain seq x y z
N MET A 1 3.15 36.02 60.55
CA MET A 1 3.90 34.87 59.99
C MET A 1 3.50 34.70 58.54
N PRO A 2 4.37 35.02 57.56
CA PRO A 2 4.11 34.77 56.16
C PRO A 2 4.74 33.43 55.76
N THR A 3 3.93 32.48 55.29
CA THR A 3 4.40 31.29 54.57
C THR A 3 4.82 31.71 53.17
N ALA A 4 6.13 31.78 52.92
CA ALA A 4 6.67 31.98 51.60
C ALA A 4 6.36 30.77 50.72
N HIS A 5 5.47 30.94 49.74
CA HIS A 5 5.31 30.01 48.64
C HIS A 5 6.49 30.24 47.70
N ALA A 6 7.49 29.36 47.76
CA ALA A 6 8.59 29.37 46.81
C ALA A 6 8.01 29.12 45.41
N PRO A 7 8.36 29.93 44.39
CA PRO A 7 7.95 29.61 43.03
C PRO A 7 8.65 28.32 42.62
N ALA A 8 7.90 27.39 42.03
CA ALA A 8 8.46 26.22 41.36
C ALA A 8 9.35 26.71 40.22
N THR A 9 10.64 26.90 40.51
CA THR A 9 11.66 27.20 39.52
C THR A 9 12.01 25.90 38.80
N GLY A 10 11.12 25.45 37.92
CA GLY A 10 11.55 24.62 36.78
C GLY A 10 12.53 25.46 35.99
N THR A 11 13.76 24.99 35.81
CA THR A 11 14.70 25.67 34.92
C THR A 11 14.12 25.54 33.50
N PRO A 12 14.11 26.61 32.67
CA PRO A 12 13.53 26.56 31.32
C PRO A 12 14.13 25.45 30.45
N ARG A 13 15.34 25.00 30.78
CA ARG A 13 16.02 23.86 30.17
C ARG A 13 15.36 22.50 30.50
N GLY A 14 14.86 22.32 31.71
CA GLY A 14 14.18 21.10 32.14
C GLY A 14 12.80 20.92 31.51
N ASP A 15 12.05 22.01 31.33
CA ASP A 15 10.75 21.98 30.67
C ASP A 15 10.88 21.70 29.16
N GLU A 16 11.92 22.26 28.51
CA GLU A 16 12.23 21.99 27.11
C GLU A 16 12.69 20.54 26.88
N GLU A 17 13.53 20.00 27.77
CA GLU A 17 13.96 18.59 27.75
C GLU A 17 12.76 17.63 27.95
N LEU A 18 11.85 17.95 28.88
CA LEU A 18 10.61 17.18 29.09
C LEU A 18 9.70 17.22 27.87
N LEU A 19 9.51 18.40 27.26
CA LEU A 19 8.71 18.56 26.05
C LEU A 19 9.30 17.75 24.89
N GLN A 20 10.62 17.77 24.71
CA GLN A 20 11.30 16.97 23.68
C GLN A 20 11.13 15.46 23.89
N ALA A 21 11.23 14.99 25.14
CA ALA A 21 11.02 13.57 25.47
C ALA A 21 9.58 13.14 25.15
N LEU A 22 8.58 13.93 25.56
CA LEU A 22 7.17 13.65 25.27
C LEU A 22 6.87 13.67 23.76
N LEU A 23 7.45 14.61 23.01
CA LEU A 23 7.32 14.65 21.54
C LEU A 23 7.95 13.43 20.89
N LEU A 24 9.09 12.95 21.40
CA LEU A 24 9.73 11.74 20.90
C LEU A 24 8.87 10.49 21.12
N GLU A 25 8.28 10.35 22.32
CA GLU A 25 7.34 9.26 22.61
C GLU A 25 6.10 9.32 21.70
N ALA A 26 5.52 10.50 21.52
CA ALA A 26 4.37 10.70 20.64
C ALA A 26 4.67 10.32 19.19
N LEU A 27 5.89 10.58 18.70
CA LEU A 27 6.32 10.18 17.36
C LEU A 27 6.42 8.65 17.22
N VAL A 28 6.91 7.96 18.25
CA VAL A 28 6.98 6.48 18.25
C VAL A 28 5.58 5.88 18.21
N VAL A 29 4.65 6.41 19.00
CA VAL A 29 3.25 5.96 19.01
C VAL A 29 2.58 6.26 17.67
N GLY A 30 2.75 7.47 17.14
CA GLY A 30 2.22 7.85 15.84
C GLY A 30 2.71 6.95 14.71
N LYS A 31 4.02 6.62 14.73
CA LYS A 31 4.61 5.65 13.80
C LYS A 31 3.98 4.26 13.95
N ALA A 32 3.91 3.72 15.17
CA ALA A 32 3.29 2.42 15.40
C ALA A 32 1.84 2.33 14.90
N LEU A 33 1.07 3.41 15.06
CA LEU A 33 -0.29 3.50 14.53
C LEU A 33 -0.31 3.52 12.99
N LEU A 34 0.57 4.30 12.37
CA LEU A 34 0.70 4.36 10.91
C LEU A 34 1.06 2.99 10.32
N LEU A 35 2.07 2.32 10.87
CA LEU A 35 2.45 0.98 10.39
C LEU A 35 1.31 -0.01 10.60
N ARG A 36 0.59 0.05 11.72
CA ARG A 36 -0.56 -0.83 11.94
C ARG A 36 -1.64 -0.65 10.87
N LEU A 37 -1.90 0.60 10.44
CA LEU A 37 -2.86 0.87 9.36
C LEU A 37 -2.36 0.33 8.03
N GLN A 38 -1.10 0.60 7.67
CA GLN A 38 -0.50 0.09 6.44
C GLN A 38 -0.46 -1.45 6.39
N ALA A 39 -0.22 -2.12 7.51
CA ALA A 39 -0.30 -3.58 7.60
C ALA A 39 -1.73 -4.08 7.39
N ALA A 40 -2.73 -3.37 7.91
CA ALA A 40 -4.14 -3.68 7.68
C ALA A 40 -4.51 -3.51 6.19
N ASP A 41 -4.01 -2.46 5.53
CA ASP A 41 -4.22 -2.23 4.10
C ASP A 41 -3.65 -3.38 3.25
N VAL A 42 -2.43 -3.85 3.57
CA VAL A 42 -1.83 -5.02 2.91
C VAL A 42 -2.69 -6.27 3.12
N ALA A 43 -3.15 -6.51 4.35
CA ALA A 43 -3.99 -7.67 4.67
C ALA A 43 -5.34 -7.63 3.93
N GLU A 44 -5.99 -6.46 3.88
CA GLU A 44 -7.25 -6.26 3.14
C GLU A 44 -7.03 -6.45 1.63
N GLY A 45 -5.97 -5.87 1.07
CA GLY A 45 -5.63 -6.00 -0.35
C GLY A 45 -5.46 -7.46 -0.76
N ARG A 46 -4.71 -8.24 0.02
CA ARG A 46 -4.53 -9.68 -0.20
C ARG A 46 -5.85 -10.46 -0.14
N GLU A 47 -6.67 -10.17 0.86
CA GLU A 47 -7.97 -10.82 1.00
C GLU A 47 -8.94 -10.45 -0.13
N ARG A 48 -8.92 -9.19 -0.57
CA ARG A 48 -9.67 -8.74 -1.75
C ARG A 48 -9.26 -9.54 -2.99
N ILE A 49 -7.96 -9.67 -3.25
CA ILE A 49 -7.45 -10.46 -4.39
C ILE A 49 -7.89 -11.92 -4.27
N ARG A 50 -7.73 -12.56 -3.09
CA ARG A 50 -8.19 -13.95 -2.88
C ARG A 50 -9.68 -14.13 -3.13
N ARG A 51 -10.52 -13.17 -2.71
CA ARG A 51 -11.97 -13.21 -2.97
C ARG A 51 -12.29 -13.07 -4.45
N LEU A 52 -11.53 -12.26 -5.17
CA LEU A 52 -11.64 -12.14 -6.61
C LEU A 52 -11.26 -13.48 -7.27
N GLU A 53 -10.10 -14.04 -6.97
CA GLU A 53 -9.66 -15.33 -7.54
C GLU A 53 -10.59 -16.51 -7.22
N GLY A 54 -11.17 -16.55 -6.01
CA GLY A 54 -12.06 -17.63 -5.57
C GLY A 54 -13.52 -17.50 -6.06
N SER A 55 -13.91 -16.36 -6.62
CA SER A 55 -15.27 -16.10 -7.10
C SER A 55 -15.37 -16.30 -8.61
N SER A 56 -16.02 -17.38 -9.06
CA SER A 56 -16.26 -17.62 -10.49
C SER A 56 -17.33 -16.68 -11.10
N ALA A 57 -18.05 -15.91 -10.28
CA ALA A 57 -19.12 -15.01 -10.70
C ALA A 57 -18.89 -13.62 -10.11
N HIS A 58 -18.08 -12.83 -10.80
CA HIS A 58 -17.76 -11.47 -10.42
C HIS A 58 -18.88 -10.52 -10.86
N ARG A 59 -19.82 -10.15 -9.99
CA ARG A 59 -20.77 -9.06 -10.30
C ARG A 59 -20.02 -7.82 -10.81
N ALA A 60 -20.43 -7.30 -11.96
CA ALA A 60 -19.78 -6.21 -12.71
C ALA A 60 -18.39 -6.53 -13.31
N SER A 61 -18.02 -7.81 -13.49
CA SER A 61 -16.93 -8.15 -14.39
C SER A 61 -17.28 -7.83 -15.84
N LEU A 62 -16.26 -7.73 -16.69
CA LEU A 62 -16.47 -7.63 -18.13
C LEU A 62 -17.34 -8.79 -18.65
N ALA A 63 -17.10 -10.01 -18.19
CA ALA A 63 -17.88 -11.17 -18.61
C ALA A 63 -19.35 -11.09 -18.13
N ASP A 64 -19.60 -10.54 -16.94
CA ASP A 64 -20.94 -10.25 -16.45
C ASP A 64 -21.61 -9.14 -17.29
N ALA A 65 -20.90 -8.05 -17.59
CA ALA A 65 -21.42 -6.96 -18.41
C ALA A 65 -21.73 -7.39 -19.84
N LEU A 66 -20.94 -8.31 -20.42
CA LEU A 66 -21.18 -8.86 -21.75
C LEU A 66 -22.41 -9.77 -21.82
N ARG A 67 -22.88 -10.35 -20.68
CA ARG A 67 -24.11 -11.14 -20.66
C ARG A 67 -25.38 -10.31 -20.84
N ASP A 68 -25.31 -9.03 -20.51
CA ASP A 68 -26.45 -8.09 -20.62
C ASP A 68 -26.48 -7.35 -21.97
N VAL A 69 -25.55 -7.66 -22.89
CA VAL A 69 -25.51 -7.06 -24.23
C VAL A 69 -26.46 -7.79 -25.17
N GLU A 70 -27.43 -7.07 -25.74
CA GLU A 70 -28.41 -7.63 -26.70
C GLU A 70 -27.78 -8.10 -28.03
N ASP A 71 -26.78 -7.39 -28.55
CA ASP A 71 -26.04 -7.76 -29.77
C ASP A 71 -24.53 -7.84 -29.52
N PRO A 72 -24.02 -9.01 -29.10
CA PRO A 72 -22.58 -9.23 -28.92
C PRO A 72 -21.79 -9.08 -30.23
N GLY A 73 -22.43 -9.25 -31.38
CA GLY A 73 -21.81 -9.11 -32.71
C GLY A 73 -21.43 -7.67 -33.04
N ALA A 74 -22.23 -6.69 -32.60
CA ALA A 74 -21.94 -5.27 -32.78
C ALA A 74 -20.70 -4.81 -32.01
N LEU A 75 -20.51 -5.31 -30.78
CA LEU A 75 -19.32 -5.06 -29.97
C LEU A 75 -18.05 -5.65 -30.62
N ARG A 76 -18.17 -6.82 -31.25
CA ARG A 76 -17.08 -7.50 -31.96
C ARG A 76 -16.68 -6.79 -33.27
N ALA A 77 -17.60 -6.06 -33.89
CA ALA A 77 -17.34 -5.33 -35.13
C ALA A 77 -16.52 -4.05 -34.93
N HIS A 78 -16.46 -3.54 -33.69
CA HIS A 78 -15.79 -2.28 -33.35
C HIS A 78 -14.88 -2.40 -32.12
N PRO A 79 -13.92 -3.35 -32.11
CA PRO A 79 -13.05 -3.55 -30.94
C PRO A 79 -12.16 -2.33 -30.65
N ASP A 80 -11.86 -1.52 -31.66
CA ASP A 80 -11.02 -0.33 -31.56
C ASP A 80 -11.77 0.91 -31.02
N ASP A 81 -13.10 0.87 -30.96
CA ASP A 81 -13.91 1.98 -30.45
C ASP A 81 -13.93 2.04 -28.92
N LEU A 82 -13.48 0.97 -28.24
CA LEU A 82 -13.34 0.94 -26.79
C LEU A 82 -12.00 1.54 -26.35
N HIS A 83 -12.01 2.82 -26.00
CA HIS A 83 -10.85 3.52 -25.45
C HIS A 83 -10.99 3.79 -23.95
N VAL A 84 -10.03 3.31 -23.17
CA VAL A 84 -9.92 3.59 -21.73
C VAL A 84 -8.56 4.23 -21.47
N GLU A 85 -8.58 5.50 -21.05
CA GLU A 85 -7.38 6.23 -20.63
C GLU A 85 -7.32 6.32 -19.10
N ILE A 86 -6.23 5.86 -18.50
CA ILE A 86 -6.01 5.96 -17.04
C ILE A 86 -5.12 7.17 -16.78
N VAL A 87 -5.71 8.22 -16.19
CA VAL A 87 -4.95 9.39 -15.73
C VAL A 87 -4.57 9.18 -14.26
N LEU A 88 -3.30 8.87 -14.02
CA LEU A 88 -2.77 8.74 -12.66
C LEU A 88 -2.54 10.11 -12.04
N THR A 89 -3.29 10.43 -11.00
CA THR A 89 -3.10 11.65 -10.20
C THR A 89 -2.38 11.29 -8.90
N MET A 90 -1.25 11.93 -8.60
CA MET A 90 -0.61 11.77 -7.29
C MET A 90 -1.36 12.63 -6.27
N HIS A 91 -1.84 12.02 -5.19
CA HIS A 91 -2.38 12.77 -4.06
C HIS A 91 -1.23 13.25 -3.16
N PRO A 92 -1.24 14.50 -2.64
CA PRO A 92 -0.15 15.04 -1.82
C PRO A 92 0.14 14.24 -0.53
N SER A 93 -0.79 13.40 -0.08
CA SER A 93 -0.59 12.47 1.04
C SER A 93 0.12 11.17 0.66
N ASP A 94 0.19 10.80 -0.62
CA ASP A 94 0.90 9.61 -1.12
C ASP A 94 2.42 9.82 -1.20
N ALA A 95 2.94 10.77 -0.43
CA ALA A 95 4.37 11.03 -0.30
C ALA A 95 5.13 9.90 0.43
N THR A 96 4.50 8.75 0.65
CA THR A 96 5.14 7.52 1.13
C THR A 96 6.41 7.25 0.33
N ARG A 97 7.55 7.06 1.01
CA ARG A 97 8.82 6.81 0.33
C ARG A 97 8.74 5.49 -0.46
N ARG A 98 9.35 5.45 -1.66
CA ARG A 98 9.50 4.25 -2.49
C ARG A 98 9.99 3.03 -1.71
N ALA A 99 10.88 3.24 -0.74
CA ALA A 99 11.38 2.19 0.13
C ALA A 99 10.30 1.56 1.01
N VAL A 100 9.31 2.33 1.47
CA VAL A 100 8.16 1.82 2.24
C VAL A 100 7.25 1.01 1.32
N ILE A 101 6.87 1.55 0.16
CA ILE A 101 6.03 0.83 -0.83
C ILE A 101 6.66 -0.50 -1.21
N HIS A 102 7.96 -0.53 -1.51
CA HIS A 102 8.67 -1.75 -1.87
C HIS A 102 8.64 -2.79 -0.74
N LYS A 103 8.80 -2.37 0.52
CA LYS A 103 8.71 -3.26 1.67
C LYS A 103 7.30 -3.81 1.89
N LEU A 104 6.28 -2.98 1.70
CA LEU A 104 4.87 -3.42 1.79
C LEU A 104 4.53 -4.46 0.70
N LEU A 105 5.04 -4.26 -0.53
CA LEU A 105 4.89 -5.24 -1.61
C LEU A 105 5.62 -6.56 -1.29
N LEU A 106 6.87 -6.48 -0.82
CA LEU A 106 7.63 -7.67 -0.42
C LEU A 106 6.95 -8.42 0.74
N ILE A 107 6.41 -7.71 1.73
CA ILE A 107 5.64 -8.30 2.82
C ILE A 107 4.41 -9.04 2.28
N ALA A 108 3.70 -8.46 1.29
CA ALA A 108 2.55 -9.11 0.68
C ALA A 108 2.95 -10.42 -0.02
N GLU A 109 4.03 -10.41 -0.80
CA GLU A 109 4.59 -11.58 -1.48
C GLU A 109 5.02 -12.68 -0.47
N GLN A 110 5.79 -12.30 0.56
CA GLN A 110 6.24 -13.23 1.59
C GLN A 110 5.08 -13.87 2.36
N LEU A 111 4.00 -13.12 2.60
CA LEU A 111 2.81 -13.67 3.23
C LEU A 111 2.09 -14.67 2.31
N ASP A 112 2.02 -14.40 1.00
CA ASP A 112 1.45 -15.33 0.04
C ASP A 112 2.29 -16.61 -0.09
N ASP A 113 3.61 -16.49 -0.05
CA ASP A 113 4.51 -17.64 0.01
C ASP A 113 4.31 -18.44 1.29
N LEU A 114 4.20 -17.78 2.44
CA LEU A 114 3.95 -18.42 3.73
C LEU A 114 2.66 -19.26 3.75
N ASP A 115 1.63 -18.85 3.00
CA ASP A 115 0.38 -19.59 2.84
C ASP A 115 0.58 -20.89 2.01
N ARG A 116 1.56 -20.88 1.08
CA ARG A 116 1.90 -22.01 0.20
C ARG A 116 2.95 -22.96 0.79
N VAL A 117 3.85 -22.47 1.66
CA VAL A 117 4.93 -23.27 2.27
C VAL A 117 4.36 -24.51 2.99
N ARG A 118 5.09 -25.62 2.87
CA ARG A 118 4.81 -26.90 3.53
C ARG A 118 6.05 -27.34 4.32
N GLY A 119 5.83 -27.95 5.48
CA GLY A 119 6.90 -28.37 6.39
C GLY A 119 7.27 -27.31 7.43
N ASP A 120 7.51 -27.74 8.66
CA ASP A 120 7.66 -26.84 9.81
C ASP A 120 8.95 -26.01 9.75
N GLU A 121 10.07 -26.60 9.34
CA GLU A 121 11.35 -25.89 9.20
C GLU A 121 11.28 -24.76 8.17
N ALA A 122 10.69 -25.03 7.00
CA ALA A 122 10.51 -24.03 5.95
C ALA A 122 9.58 -22.89 6.40
N ARG A 123 8.54 -23.19 7.19
CA ARG A 123 7.65 -22.15 7.76
C ARG A 123 8.37 -21.30 8.81
N VAL A 124 9.26 -21.88 9.60
CA VAL A 124 10.08 -21.13 10.56
C VAL A 124 10.99 -20.16 9.81
N GLN A 125 11.67 -20.61 8.76
CA GLN A 125 12.53 -19.74 7.97
C GLN A 125 11.74 -18.61 7.31
N ALA A 126 10.63 -18.92 6.63
CA ALA A 126 9.80 -17.90 5.98
C ALA A 126 9.26 -16.85 6.97
N ARG A 127 8.94 -17.25 8.21
CA ARG A 127 8.54 -16.30 9.27
C ARG A 127 9.71 -15.43 9.74
N ALA A 128 10.93 -15.96 9.78
CA ALA A 128 12.12 -15.19 10.11
C ALA A 128 12.39 -14.12 9.04
N ASP A 129 12.32 -14.49 7.76
CA ASP A 129 12.53 -13.57 6.63
C ASP A 129 11.46 -12.45 6.59
N LEU A 130 10.21 -12.80 6.90
CA LEU A 130 9.12 -11.82 7.06
C LEU A 130 9.38 -10.89 8.24
N ALA A 131 9.82 -11.42 9.39
CA ALA A 131 10.13 -10.61 10.57
C ALA A 131 11.28 -9.63 10.31
N GLU A 132 12.31 -10.05 9.57
CA GLU A 132 13.40 -9.17 9.13
C GLU A 132 12.88 -8.04 8.26
N THR A 133 11.99 -8.35 7.31
CA THR A 133 11.39 -7.35 6.41
C THR A 133 10.53 -6.34 7.18
N VAL A 134 9.74 -6.80 8.14
CA VAL A 134 8.94 -5.93 9.03
C VAL A 134 9.84 -5.06 9.91
N ALA A 135 10.95 -5.60 10.45
CA ALA A 135 11.92 -4.82 11.21
C ALA A 135 12.59 -3.74 10.34
N ALA A 136 12.96 -4.10 9.10
CA ALA A 136 13.51 -3.16 8.15
C ALA A 136 12.49 -2.07 7.78
N TRP A 137 11.21 -2.40 7.68
CA TRP A 137 10.13 -1.43 7.49
C TRP A 137 10.00 -0.49 8.68
N TRP A 138 9.96 -1.02 9.92
CA TRP A 138 10.00 -0.21 11.14
C TRP A 138 11.22 0.72 11.21
N ALA A 139 12.39 0.30 10.73
CA ALA A 139 13.58 1.15 10.71
C ALA A 139 13.53 2.25 9.61
N THR A 140 12.55 2.19 8.70
CA THR A 140 12.42 3.17 7.61
C THR A 140 11.78 4.44 8.11
N ASP A 141 12.33 5.58 7.73
CA ASP A 141 11.73 6.88 7.98
C ASP A 141 10.64 7.13 6.93
N GLU A 142 9.39 7.08 7.39
CA GLU A 142 8.17 7.09 6.55
C GLU A 142 7.73 8.51 6.17
N VAL A 143 8.06 9.49 7.02
CA VAL A 143 7.64 10.88 6.85
C VAL A 143 8.74 11.64 6.12
N ARG A 144 8.41 12.14 4.92
CA ARG A 144 9.28 13.08 4.22
C ARG A 144 9.32 14.40 4.99
N ARG A 145 10.52 14.87 5.38
CA ARG A 145 10.72 16.16 6.05
C ARG A 145 10.53 17.38 5.12
N SER A 146 10.41 17.17 3.81
CA SER A 146 10.22 18.22 2.80
C SER A 146 9.43 17.72 1.59
N ARG A 147 8.72 18.64 0.90
CA ARG A 147 8.00 18.38 -0.36
C ARG A 147 9.00 17.88 -1.43
N PRO A 148 8.73 16.78 -2.15
CA PRO A 148 9.59 16.34 -3.24
C PRO A 148 9.62 17.38 -4.37
N PRO A 149 10.76 17.56 -5.05
CA PRO A 149 10.84 18.40 -6.24
C PRO A 149 9.98 17.81 -7.37
N VAL A 150 9.35 18.67 -8.19
CA VAL A 150 8.42 18.31 -9.28
C VAL A 150 9.03 17.30 -10.27
N GLU A 151 10.35 17.32 -10.44
CA GLU A 151 11.09 16.42 -11.32
C GLU A 151 11.15 14.97 -10.81
N GLU A 152 11.12 14.75 -9.49
CA GLU A 152 10.99 13.42 -8.88
C GLU A 152 9.55 12.90 -9.04
N GLU A 153 8.57 13.81 -9.06
CA GLU A 153 7.14 13.53 -9.19
C GLU A 153 6.79 12.98 -10.58
N VAL A 154 7.26 13.63 -11.66
CA VAL A 154 7.08 13.17 -13.05
C VAL A 154 7.75 11.80 -13.29
N ARG A 155 8.83 11.51 -12.56
CA ARG A 155 9.55 10.23 -12.67
C ARG A 155 8.86 9.09 -11.89
N ARG A 156 7.98 9.38 -10.92
CA ARG A 156 7.26 8.36 -10.14
C ARG A 156 6.10 7.71 -10.90
N THR A 157 5.30 8.52 -11.58
CA THR A 157 4.08 8.05 -12.28
C THR A 157 4.35 6.88 -13.23
N PRO A 158 5.44 6.87 -14.04
CA PRO A 158 5.74 5.75 -14.92
C PRO A 158 6.36 4.54 -14.19
N ASP A 159 7.12 4.75 -13.12
CA ASP A 159 7.94 3.72 -12.47
C ASP A 159 7.13 2.84 -11.48
N GLU A 160 6.04 3.40 -10.94
CA GLU A 160 5.02 2.69 -10.16
C GLU A 160 4.02 1.97 -11.09
N ALA A 161 3.56 2.62 -12.17
CA ALA A 161 2.70 1.99 -13.17
C ALA A 161 3.36 0.80 -13.90
N ARG A 162 4.68 0.85 -14.13
CA ARG A 162 5.46 -0.26 -14.71
C ARG A 162 5.68 -1.43 -13.76
N ARG A 163 5.51 -1.25 -12.44
CA ARG A 163 5.69 -2.31 -11.43
C ARG A 163 4.38 -2.80 -10.82
N GLN A 164 3.26 -2.12 -11.08
CA GLN A 164 1.95 -2.55 -10.63
C GLN A 164 1.32 -3.60 -11.56
N PRO A 165 0.39 -4.42 -11.03
CA PRO A 165 -0.40 -5.36 -11.82
C PRO A 165 -1.25 -4.70 -12.91
N LEU A 166 -1.41 -3.36 -12.93
CA LEU A 166 -2.21 -2.63 -13.91
C LEU A 166 -1.93 -3.01 -15.37
N LEU A 167 -0.67 -3.06 -15.80
CA LEU A 167 -0.33 -3.43 -17.18
C LEU A 167 -0.65 -4.90 -17.46
N THR A 168 -0.39 -5.79 -16.49
CA THR A 168 -0.73 -7.22 -16.57
C THR A 168 -2.25 -7.44 -16.58
N THR A 169 -2.99 -6.69 -15.77
CA THR A 169 -4.45 -6.72 -15.69
C THR A 169 -5.07 -6.15 -16.96
N MET A 170 -4.57 -5.05 -17.51
CA MET A 170 -5.06 -4.49 -18.78
C MET A 170 -4.80 -5.44 -19.95
N ALA A 171 -3.63 -6.08 -20.00
CA ALA A 171 -3.36 -7.13 -20.98
C ALA A 171 -4.31 -8.34 -20.81
N GLY A 172 -4.59 -8.74 -19.56
CA GLY A 172 -5.56 -9.79 -19.24
C GLY A 172 -6.99 -9.44 -19.63
N VAL A 173 -7.42 -8.18 -19.45
CA VAL A 173 -8.73 -7.68 -19.88
C VAL A 173 -8.83 -7.70 -21.40
N ALA A 174 -7.81 -7.21 -22.11
CA ALA A 174 -7.78 -7.24 -23.58
C ALA A 174 -7.85 -8.67 -24.14
N ALA A 175 -7.12 -9.62 -23.53
CA ALA A 175 -7.22 -11.03 -23.89
C ALA A 175 -8.61 -11.63 -23.57
N GLY A 176 -9.21 -11.22 -22.45
CA GLY A 176 -10.57 -11.61 -22.07
C GLY A 176 -11.62 -11.18 -23.08
N VAL A 177 -11.60 -9.92 -23.53
CA VAL A 177 -12.49 -9.39 -24.60
C VAL A 177 -12.38 -10.23 -25.87
N GLN A 178 -11.16 -10.66 -26.24
CA GLN A 178 -10.92 -11.46 -27.45
C GLN A 178 -11.37 -12.93 -27.32
N SER A 179 -11.46 -13.45 -26.08
CA SER A 179 -11.75 -14.87 -25.82
C SER A 179 -13.23 -15.23 -25.59
N VAL A 180 -14.14 -14.25 -25.48
CA VAL A 180 -15.59 -14.51 -25.35
C VAL A 180 -16.14 -14.95 -26.71
N GLY A 181 -16.06 -16.26 -26.94
CA GLY A 181 -16.66 -17.01 -28.06
C GLY A 181 -18.10 -17.40 -27.78
#